data_AF-A0A8T6EK22-F1
#
_entry.id   AF-A0A8T6EK22-F1
#
_cell.length_a   1.000
_cell.length_b   1.000
_cell.length_c   1.000
_cell.angle_alpha   90.00
_cell.angle_beta   90.00
_cell.angle_gamma   90.00
#
_symmetry.space_group_name_H-M   'P 1'
#
loop_
_entity.id
_entity.type
_entity.pdbx_description
1 polymer ?
#
loop_
_entity_poly.entity_id
_entity_poly.type
_entity_poly.pdbx_seq_one_letter_code
_entity_poly.pdbx_strand_id
1 'polypeptide(L)'
;MRNDWSAKRILELALEFGHESLGANILEERQIMRAFDDPRGAWKAILEDSRVETLQYDTLKTILELWVDSDGFDVVFEAMDSISQIYIPWDFLNPILVPIAREDPQYALELIDEFSEEVRRTATFTVVHAWADTDPLAALKAVTELDNYPASVIDNLLTNVGWNLLRESPYEAVEHLPQYLSRNSRKYILQSAMRRIVWDSPQDATKLINEIAHGVEDLGGELALASAREDASAALDWIDAQEETLQPMLLLDAIPALVEIDPDLALSTALNQQVPDDQLGLEYEVIRTLAQSDLARDCNATSGPRRRNEV
;
A
#
# COMPACT_ATOMS: atom_id res chain seq x y z
N MET A 1 -25.80 -13.78 21.52
CA MET A 1 -25.12 -13.91 22.83
C MET A 1 -23.71 -14.41 22.56
N ARG A 2 -22.76 -13.50 22.28
CA ARG A 2 -21.33 -13.81 22.31
C ARG A 2 -20.93 -13.76 23.79
N ASN A 3 -20.17 -14.75 24.24
CA ASN A 3 -19.64 -14.80 25.60
C ASN A 3 -18.62 -13.67 25.77
N ASP A 4 -19.08 -12.53 26.27
CA ASP A 4 -18.25 -11.38 26.60
C ASP A 4 -17.65 -11.61 27.98
N TRP A 5 -16.66 -12.51 28.04
CA TRP A 5 -15.77 -12.56 29.18
C TRP A 5 -14.90 -11.32 29.10
N SER A 6 -15.18 -10.31 29.94
CA SER A 6 -14.29 -9.15 30.02
C SER A 6 -12.88 -9.64 30.37
N ALA A 7 -11.86 -9.11 29.71
CA ALA A 7 -10.46 -9.46 29.95
C ALA A 7 -10.12 -9.43 31.45
N LYS A 8 -10.71 -8.47 32.18
CA LYS A 8 -10.70 -8.36 33.64
C LYS A 8 -11.08 -9.66 34.35
N ARG A 9 -12.16 -10.33 33.93
CA ARG A 9 -12.65 -11.57 34.56
C ARG A 9 -11.76 -12.78 34.30
N ILE A 10 -11.14 -12.86 33.11
CA ILE A 10 -10.20 -13.93 32.77
C ILE A 10 -8.94 -13.82 33.63
N LEU A 11 -8.42 -12.60 33.81
CA LEU A 11 -7.28 -12.31 34.67
C LEU A 11 -7.58 -12.56 36.16
N GLU A 12 -8.76 -12.17 36.65
CA GLU A 12 -9.20 -12.47 38.03
C GLU A 12 -9.19 -13.98 38.31
N LEU A 13 -9.70 -14.79 37.40
CA LEU A 13 -9.73 -16.24 37.55
C LEU A 13 -8.32 -16.85 37.51
N ALA A 14 -7.44 -16.37 36.63
CA ALA A 14 -6.06 -16.83 36.57
C ALA A 14 -5.31 -16.59 37.89
N LEU A 15 -5.55 -15.44 38.53
CA LEU A 15 -5.01 -15.11 39.86
C LEU A 15 -5.62 -15.98 40.98
N GLU A 16 -6.93 -16.28 40.90
CA GLU A 16 -7.65 -17.09 41.89
C GLU A 16 -7.16 -18.56 41.90
N PHE A 17 -6.73 -19.10 40.76
CA PHE A 17 -6.30 -20.50 40.62
C PHE A 17 -4.80 -20.76 40.87
N GLY A 18 -4.02 -19.76 41.32
CA GLY A 18 -2.72 -20.00 41.97
C GLY A 18 -1.63 -20.63 41.09
N HIS A 19 -1.50 -20.22 39.83
CA HIS A 19 -0.37 -20.63 38.98
C HIS A 19 0.94 -19.97 39.42
N GLU A 20 1.65 -20.57 40.39
CA GLU A 20 2.90 -20.05 40.98
C GLU A 20 4.12 -20.00 40.03
N SER A 21 4.03 -20.55 38.81
CA SER A 21 5.10 -20.42 37.80
C SER A 21 5.20 -19.01 37.16
N LEU A 22 4.40 -18.06 37.64
CA LEU A 22 4.23 -16.70 37.09
C LEU A 22 4.75 -15.58 38.02
N GLY A 23 5.64 -15.86 38.98
CA GLY A 23 6.03 -14.90 40.02
C GLY A 23 6.52 -13.51 39.55
N ALA A 24 7.09 -13.39 38.34
CA ALA A 24 7.41 -12.10 37.72
C ALA A 24 6.17 -11.38 37.13
N ASN A 25 5.18 -12.14 36.65
CA ASN A 25 3.97 -11.64 35.99
C ASN A 25 2.87 -11.20 36.99
N ILE A 26 2.85 -11.68 38.24
CA ILE A 26 1.78 -11.33 39.20
C ILE A 26 1.72 -9.83 39.48
N LEU A 27 2.86 -9.14 39.49
CA LEU A 27 2.87 -7.69 39.69
C LEU A 27 2.33 -6.97 38.46
N GLU A 28 2.77 -7.36 37.26
CA GLU A 28 2.30 -6.80 35.99
C GLU A 28 0.79 -7.00 35.83
N GLU A 29 0.30 -8.22 36.07
CA GLU A 29 -1.12 -8.54 36.08
C GLU A 29 -1.89 -7.69 37.10
N ARG A 30 -1.34 -7.45 38.30
CA ARG A 30 -1.96 -6.56 39.28
C ARG A 30 -2.01 -5.11 38.81
N GLN A 31 -0.99 -4.62 38.12
CA GLN A 31 -1.01 -3.24 37.60
C GLN A 31 -1.95 -3.11 36.41
N ILE A 32 -2.00 -4.08 35.50
CA ILE A 32 -3.01 -4.14 34.42
C ILE A 32 -4.42 -4.14 35.02
N MET A 33 -4.64 -4.95 36.05
CA MET A 33 -5.94 -5.00 36.74
C MET A 33 -6.30 -3.66 37.41
N ARG A 34 -5.32 -2.97 38.01
CA ARG A 34 -5.52 -1.62 38.55
C ARG A 34 -5.79 -0.62 37.45
N ALA A 35 -5.17 -0.75 36.28
CA ALA A 35 -5.32 0.19 35.19
C ALA A 35 -6.75 0.22 34.60
N PHE A 36 -7.54 -0.84 34.78
CA PHE A 36 -8.97 -0.79 34.44
C PHE A 36 -9.77 0.21 35.30
N ASP A 37 -9.31 0.49 36.53
CA ASP A 37 -10.00 1.36 37.47
C ASP A 37 -9.26 2.71 37.66
N ASP A 38 -7.93 2.72 37.54
CA ASP A 38 -7.03 3.88 37.68
C ASP A 38 -5.77 3.69 36.79
N PRO A 39 -5.86 3.95 35.47
CA PRO A 39 -4.72 3.83 34.55
C PRO A 39 -3.53 4.68 34.96
N ARG A 40 -3.76 5.92 35.41
CA ARG A 40 -2.73 6.87 35.84
C ARG A 40 -1.97 6.38 37.07
N GLY A 41 -2.70 5.88 38.08
CA GLY A 41 -2.09 5.31 39.27
C GLY A 41 -1.28 4.05 38.96
N ALA A 42 -1.79 3.18 38.07
CA ALA A 42 -1.08 2.00 37.62
C ALA A 42 0.20 2.36 36.85
N TRP A 43 0.13 3.34 35.95
CA TRP A 43 1.27 3.88 35.21
C TRP A 43 2.37 4.38 36.14
N LYS A 44 2.02 5.27 37.07
CA LYS A 44 2.96 5.81 38.06
C LYS A 44 3.59 4.71 38.92
N ALA A 45 2.79 3.73 39.35
CA ALA A 45 3.29 2.62 40.17
C ALA A 45 4.30 1.75 39.42
N ILE A 46 4.18 1.62 38.10
CA ILE A 46 5.18 0.91 37.29
C ILE A 46 6.47 1.72 37.19
N LEU A 47 6.38 3.02 36.91
CA LEU A 47 7.57 3.89 36.80
C LEU A 47 8.38 3.99 38.09
N GLU A 48 7.72 3.87 39.26
CA GLU A 48 8.39 3.87 40.57
C GLU A 48 9.07 2.53 40.92
N ASP A 49 8.80 1.44 40.20
CA ASP A 49 9.35 0.11 40.50
C ASP A 49 10.73 -0.07 39.86
N SER A 50 11.81 0.06 40.62
CA SER A 50 13.22 0.01 40.17
C SER A 50 13.70 -1.25 39.41
N ARG A 51 12.82 -2.22 39.10
CA ARG A 51 13.14 -3.43 38.32
C ARG A 51 12.88 -3.26 36.80
N VAL A 52 12.75 -2.02 36.31
CA VAL A 52 12.23 -1.58 34.98
C VAL A 52 13.03 -1.98 33.73
N GLU A 53 14.09 -2.79 33.78
CA GLU A 53 15.03 -2.77 32.64
C GLU A 53 14.53 -3.46 31.35
N THR A 54 13.54 -4.35 31.37
CA THR A 54 13.07 -5.04 30.13
C THR A 54 11.61 -5.54 30.10
N LEU A 55 11.00 -5.89 31.23
CA LEU A 55 9.68 -6.56 31.26
C LEU A 55 8.47 -5.61 31.27
N GLN A 56 8.68 -4.30 31.44
CA GLN A 56 7.57 -3.37 31.66
C GLN A 56 7.00 -2.73 30.39
N TYR A 57 7.63 -2.87 29.20
CA TYR A 57 7.12 -2.19 27.99
C TYR A 57 5.73 -2.68 27.59
N ASP A 58 5.48 -3.99 27.61
CA ASP A 58 4.16 -4.54 27.28
C ASP A 58 3.11 -4.11 28.31
N THR A 59 3.50 -4.03 29.58
CA THR A 59 2.62 -3.59 30.66
C THR A 59 2.31 -2.10 30.56
N LEU A 60 3.33 -1.24 30.41
CA LEU A 60 3.17 0.20 30.19
C LEU A 60 2.32 0.45 28.95
N LYS A 61 2.55 -0.29 27.86
CA LYS A 61 1.79 -0.18 26.62
C LYS A 61 0.31 -0.50 26.87
N THR A 62 0.03 -1.64 27.52
CA THR A 62 -1.35 -2.03 27.87
C THR A 62 -2.03 -0.98 28.74
N ILE A 63 -1.32 -0.44 29.74
CA ILE A 63 -1.87 0.60 30.62
C ILE A 63 -2.14 1.88 29.84
N LEU A 64 -1.24 2.28 28.94
CA LEU A 64 -1.41 3.48 28.13
C LEU A 64 -2.56 3.32 27.12
N GLU A 65 -2.71 2.15 26.51
CA GLU A 65 -3.87 1.82 25.68
C GLU A 65 -5.17 1.96 26.48
N LEU A 66 -5.24 1.39 27.70
CA LEU A 66 -6.41 1.55 28.59
C LEU A 66 -6.63 3.00 29.02
N TRP A 67 -5.55 3.75 29.22
CA TRP A 67 -5.62 5.15 29.64
C TRP A 67 -6.17 6.03 28.51
N VAL A 68 -5.66 5.84 27.29
CA VAL A 68 -6.15 6.51 26.08
C VAL A 68 -7.62 6.19 25.83
N ASP A 69 -8.02 4.92 25.99
CA ASP A 69 -9.41 4.50 25.79
C ASP A 69 -10.38 5.14 26.81
N SER A 70 -9.90 5.48 28.01
CA SER A 70 -10.73 6.05 29.09
C SER A 70 -10.77 7.57 29.09
N ASP A 71 -9.61 8.21 28.91
CA ASP A 71 -9.42 9.66 29.12
C ASP A 71 -9.10 10.42 27.81
N GLY A 72 -8.95 9.73 26.68
CA GLY A 72 -8.60 10.31 25.38
C GLY A 72 -7.09 10.50 25.19
N PHE A 73 -6.68 11.08 24.06
CA PHE A 73 -5.25 11.16 23.69
C PHE A 73 -4.45 12.22 24.44
N ASP A 74 -5.08 13.14 25.17
CA ASP A 74 -4.39 14.16 25.98
C ASP A 74 -3.45 13.53 27.02
N VAL A 75 -3.79 12.32 27.50
CA VAL A 75 -2.99 11.59 28.48
C VAL A 75 -1.69 11.04 27.93
N VAL A 76 -1.55 10.98 26.59
CA VAL A 76 -0.32 10.53 25.94
C VAL A 76 0.81 11.51 26.22
N PHE A 77 0.56 12.83 26.24
CA PHE A 77 1.59 13.80 26.65
C PHE A 77 2.04 13.59 28.09
N GLU A 78 1.10 13.36 29.01
CA GLU A 78 1.44 13.09 30.41
C GLU A 78 2.27 11.81 30.54
N ALA A 79 1.87 10.75 29.85
CA ALA A 79 2.60 9.49 29.81
C ALA A 79 4.01 9.72 29.24
N MET A 80 4.14 10.37 28.08
CA MET A 80 5.42 10.65 27.43
C MET A 80 6.35 11.51 28.29
N ASP A 81 5.84 12.57 28.93
CA ASP A 81 6.64 13.44 29.82
C ASP A 81 7.23 12.62 30.98
N SER A 82 6.41 11.74 31.58
CA SER A 82 6.83 10.91 32.71
C SER A 82 7.90 9.86 32.36
N ILE A 83 8.03 9.48 31.08
CA ILE A 83 9.04 8.52 30.58
C ILE A 83 10.12 9.18 29.72
N SER A 84 10.12 10.50 29.57
CA SER A 84 11.10 11.26 28.78
C SER A 84 12.56 11.03 29.21
N GLN A 85 12.77 10.62 30.46
CA GLN A 85 14.10 10.26 30.99
C GLN A 85 14.51 8.81 30.68
N ILE A 86 13.59 8.00 30.18
CA ILE A 86 13.79 6.59 29.84
C ILE A 86 13.93 6.51 28.32
N TYR A 87 14.86 5.68 27.84
CA TYR A 87 14.91 5.36 26.42
C TYR A 87 13.62 4.61 26.04
N ILE A 88 12.77 5.22 25.22
CA ILE A 88 11.55 4.59 24.72
C ILE A 88 11.85 3.93 23.38
N PRO A 89 11.79 2.59 23.27
CA PRO A 89 11.94 1.92 21.99
C PRO A 89 10.82 2.35 21.04
N TRP A 90 11.15 2.50 19.76
CA TRP A 90 10.16 2.81 18.73
C TRP A 90 8.95 1.84 18.71
N ASP A 91 9.21 0.55 18.97
CA ASP A 91 8.19 -0.50 19.03
C ASP A 91 7.11 -0.24 20.10
N PHE A 92 7.42 0.56 21.12
CA PHE A 92 6.46 1.00 22.13
C PHE A 92 5.54 2.11 21.59
N LEU A 93 6.09 3.07 20.84
CA LEU A 93 5.37 4.26 20.38
C LEU A 93 4.44 3.98 19.20
N ASN A 94 4.87 3.13 18.26
CA ASN A 94 4.11 2.84 17.04
C ASN A 94 2.63 2.42 17.27
N PRO A 95 2.29 1.47 18.16
CA PRO A 95 0.90 1.07 18.39
C PRO A 95 0.02 2.17 19.00
N ILE A 96 0.61 3.21 19.62
CA ILE A 96 -0.11 4.35 20.19
C ILE A 96 -0.30 5.44 19.13
N LEU A 97 0.76 5.74 18.36
CA LEU A 97 0.74 6.79 17.34
C LEU A 97 -0.17 6.47 16.16
N VAL A 98 -0.30 5.20 15.75
CA VAL A 98 -1.13 4.84 14.60
C VAL A 98 -2.62 5.13 14.83
N PRO A 99 -3.26 4.73 15.95
CA PRO A 99 -4.62 5.13 16.28
C PRO A 99 -4.81 6.65 16.32
N ILE A 100 -3.90 7.37 17.00
CA ILE A 100 -3.95 8.85 17.07
C ILE A 100 -3.93 9.43 15.66
N ALA A 101 -2.96 9.01 14.84
CA ALA A 101 -2.79 9.55 13.50
C ALA A 101 -3.97 9.29 12.55
N ARG A 102 -4.76 8.24 12.82
CA ARG A 102 -5.98 7.97 12.05
C ARG A 102 -7.17 8.83 12.48
N GLU A 103 -7.18 9.28 13.73
CA GLU A 103 -8.27 10.08 14.29
C GLU A 103 -7.97 11.59 14.22
N ASP A 104 -6.78 11.99 14.64
CA ASP A 104 -6.27 13.36 14.63
C ASP A 104 -4.77 13.38 14.22
N PRO A 105 -4.47 13.35 12.91
CA PRO A 105 -3.10 13.34 12.42
C PRO A 105 -2.32 14.62 12.71
N GLN A 106 -2.97 15.77 12.81
CA GLN A 106 -2.32 17.02 13.20
C GLN A 106 -1.83 16.94 14.63
N TYR A 107 -2.69 16.51 15.55
CA TYR A 107 -2.30 16.28 16.94
C TYR A 107 -1.17 15.25 17.05
N ALA A 108 -1.21 14.17 16.25
CA ALA A 108 -0.11 13.20 16.19
C ALA A 108 1.22 13.82 15.74
N LEU A 109 1.20 14.75 14.78
CA LEU A 109 2.40 15.49 14.34
C LEU A 109 2.91 16.46 15.42
N GLU A 110 2.02 17.16 16.10
CA GLU A 110 2.40 18.05 17.23
C GLU A 110 3.03 17.25 18.38
N LEU A 111 2.47 16.07 18.69
CA LEU A 111 2.97 15.18 19.74
C LEU A 111 4.42 14.73 19.49
N ILE A 112 4.77 14.42 18.24
CA ILE A 112 6.10 13.89 17.90
C ILE A 112 7.17 14.98 17.80
N ASP A 113 6.79 16.27 17.76
CA ASP A 113 7.75 17.37 17.68
C ASP A 113 8.63 17.48 18.94
N GLU A 114 8.09 17.04 20.08
CA GLU A 114 8.78 16.96 21.38
C GLU A 114 9.79 15.79 21.45
N PHE A 115 9.78 14.87 20.49
CA PHE A 115 10.69 13.74 20.47
C PHE A 115 12.09 14.13 19.97
N SER A 116 13.09 13.30 20.34
CA SER A 116 14.44 13.42 19.77
C SER A 116 14.38 13.31 18.25
N GLU A 117 15.33 13.94 17.53
CA GLU A 117 15.32 13.98 16.06
C GLU A 117 15.21 12.59 15.41
N GLU A 118 15.91 11.59 15.97
CA GLU A 118 15.88 10.21 15.47
C GLU A 118 14.49 9.57 15.61
N VAL A 119 13.88 9.70 16.80
CA VAL A 119 12.55 9.16 17.08
C VAL A 119 11.49 9.92 16.29
N ARG A 120 11.56 11.26 16.26
CA ARG A 120 10.65 12.14 15.53
C ARG A 120 10.61 11.80 14.04
N ARG A 121 11.75 11.53 13.40
CA ARG A 121 11.79 11.13 11.97
C ARG A 121 11.03 9.83 11.72
N THR A 122 11.25 8.82 12.56
CA THR A 122 10.57 7.52 12.45
C THR A 122 9.07 7.66 12.74
N ALA A 123 8.72 8.43 13.77
CA ALA A 123 7.35 8.71 14.16
C ALA A 123 6.58 9.47 13.07
N THR A 124 7.20 10.46 12.43
CA THR A 124 6.62 11.22 11.31
C THR A 124 6.24 10.29 10.17
N PHE A 125 7.11 9.33 9.85
CA PHE A 125 6.81 8.34 8.82
C PHE A 125 5.55 7.53 9.14
N THR A 126 5.41 7.07 10.38
CA THR A 126 4.23 6.34 10.83
C THR A 126 2.97 7.19 10.81
N VAL A 127 3.05 8.43 11.32
CA VAL A 127 1.90 9.35 11.34
C VAL A 127 1.44 9.66 9.93
N VAL A 128 2.36 10.03 9.03
CA VAL A 128 2.04 10.31 7.63
C VAL A 128 1.49 9.07 6.91
N HIS A 129 2.04 7.89 7.16
CA HIS A 129 1.54 6.66 6.56
C HIS A 129 0.12 6.34 7.03
N ALA A 130 -0.15 6.40 8.33
CA ALA A 130 -1.46 6.17 8.92
C ALA A 130 -2.49 7.22 8.47
N TRP A 131 -2.07 8.48 8.34
CA TRP A 131 -2.91 9.54 7.78
C TRP A 131 -3.23 9.26 6.31
N ALA A 132 -2.22 8.95 5.50
CA ALA A 132 -2.40 8.68 4.08
C ALA A 132 -3.26 7.44 3.80
N ASP A 133 -3.36 6.50 4.73
CA ASP A 133 -4.30 5.37 4.64
C ASP A 133 -5.78 5.79 4.71
N THR A 134 -6.07 6.98 5.26
CA THR A 134 -7.43 7.50 5.48
C THR A 134 -7.77 8.72 4.64
N ASP A 135 -6.80 9.61 4.42
CA ASP A 135 -6.92 10.81 3.60
C ASP A 135 -5.57 11.14 2.94
N PRO A 136 -5.25 10.52 1.80
CA PRO A 136 -3.97 10.70 1.13
C PRO A 136 -3.75 12.13 0.61
N LEU A 137 -4.79 12.88 0.26
CA LEU A 137 -4.65 14.26 -0.20
C LEU A 137 -4.32 15.22 0.95
N ALA A 138 -4.97 15.07 2.11
CA ALA A 138 -4.61 15.85 3.29
C ALA A 138 -3.20 15.51 3.78
N ALA A 139 -2.83 14.22 3.77
CA ALA A 139 -1.46 13.79 4.09
C ALA A 139 -0.44 14.36 3.11
N LEU A 140 -0.74 14.40 1.81
CA LEU A 140 0.10 15.04 0.79
C LEU A 140 0.36 16.50 1.13
N LYS A 141 -0.71 17.26 1.38
CA LYS A 141 -0.61 18.68 1.75
C LYS A 141 0.28 18.86 2.98
N ALA A 142 0.05 18.08 4.04
CA ALA A 142 0.83 18.17 5.26
C ALA A 142 2.32 17.90 5.03
N VAL A 143 2.66 16.85 4.27
CA VAL A 143 4.06 16.54 3.94
C VAL A 143 4.74 17.67 3.17
N THR A 144 4.02 18.35 2.27
CA THR A 144 4.57 19.48 1.51
C THR A 144 4.81 20.75 2.35
N GLU A 145 4.21 20.82 3.54
CA GLU A 145 4.37 21.93 4.49
C GLU A 145 5.47 21.63 5.56
N LEU A 146 6.09 20.45 5.51
CA LEU A 146 7.17 20.05 6.43
C LEU A 146 8.52 20.67 6.03
N ASP A 147 8.86 21.84 6.57
CA ASP A 147 10.09 22.57 6.22
C ASP A 147 11.36 22.09 6.94
N ASN A 148 11.22 21.32 8.03
CA ASN A 148 12.33 20.94 8.91
C ASN A 148 13.02 19.61 8.56
N TYR A 149 12.66 19.01 7.41
CA TYR A 149 13.17 17.70 7.00
C TYR A 149 14.12 17.80 5.79
N PRO A 150 15.16 16.96 5.72
CA PRO A 150 15.95 16.81 4.49
C PRO A 150 15.07 16.41 3.31
N ALA A 151 15.38 16.93 2.11
CA ALA A 151 14.61 16.65 0.90
C ALA A 151 14.46 15.14 0.60
N SER A 152 15.43 14.30 0.97
CA SER A 152 15.34 12.84 0.83
C SER A 152 14.31 12.20 1.75
N VAL A 153 14.09 12.77 2.94
CA VAL A 153 13.03 12.30 3.86
C VAL A 153 11.67 12.71 3.32
N ILE A 154 11.53 13.95 2.84
CA ILE A 154 10.30 14.43 2.19
C ILE A 154 9.95 13.58 0.97
N ASP A 155 10.91 13.27 0.09
CA ASP A 155 10.68 12.41 -1.07
C ASP A 155 10.19 11.01 -0.68
N ASN A 156 10.73 10.44 0.42
CA ASN A 156 10.27 9.16 0.95
C ASN A 156 8.84 9.25 1.51
N LEU A 157 8.51 10.29 2.26
CA LEU A 157 7.15 10.51 2.79
C LEU A 157 6.15 10.66 1.65
N LEU A 158 6.44 11.52 0.67
CA LEU A 158 5.62 11.74 -0.52
C LEU A 158 5.44 10.47 -1.35
N THR A 159 6.48 9.63 -1.45
CA THR A 159 6.37 8.33 -2.13
C THR A 159 5.39 7.41 -1.41
N ASN A 160 5.37 7.39 -0.08
CA ASN A 160 4.41 6.60 0.70
C ASN A 160 2.98 7.13 0.58
N VAL A 161 2.80 8.45 0.66
CA VAL A 161 1.51 9.09 0.36
C VAL A 161 1.06 8.72 -1.06
N GLY A 162 1.98 8.74 -2.02
CA GLY A 162 1.71 8.37 -3.41
C GLY A 162 1.22 6.94 -3.60
N TRP A 163 1.73 5.97 -2.83
CA TRP A 163 1.22 4.59 -2.88
C TRP A 163 -0.22 4.46 -2.38
N ASN A 164 -0.57 5.24 -1.37
CA ASN A 164 -1.94 5.26 -0.85
C ASN A 164 -2.87 6.00 -1.81
N LEU A 165 -2.45 7.16 -2.33
CA LEU A 165 -3.22 7.91 -3.33
C LEU A 165 -3.45 7.08 -4.60
N LEU A 166 -2.44 6.36 -5.10
CA LEU A 166 -2.56 5.46 -6.24
C LEU A 166 -3.56 4.31 -6.00
N ARG A 167 -3.67 3.84 -4.75
CA ARG A 167 -4.60 2.77 -4.39
C ARG A 167 -6.05 3.25 -4.50
N GLU A 168 -6.30 4.48 -4.08
CA GLU A 168 -7.62 5.12 -4.02
C GLU A 168 -8.02 5.78 -5.33
N SER A 169 -7.17 6.65 -5.88
CA SER A 169 -7.38 7.44 -7.09
C SER A 169 -6.08 7.57 -7.90
N PRO A 170 -5.83 6.68 -8.87
CA PRO A 170 -4.63 6.77 -9.70
C PRO A 170 -4.58 8.05 -10.55
N TYR A 171 -5.73 8.65 -10.88
CA TYR A 171 -5.81 9.93 -11.59
C TYR A 171 -5.29 11.09 -10.74
N GLU A 172 -5.72 11.17 -9.48
CA GLU A 172 -5.23 12.20 -8.55
C GLU A 172 -3.72 12.04 -8.27
N ALA A 173 -3.23 10.80 -8.23
CA ALA A 173 -1.79 10.53 -8.10
C ALA A 173 -1.00 11.10 -9.28
N VAL A 174 -1.50 10.98 -10.52
CA VAL A 174 -0.87 11.58 -11.71
C VAL A 174 -0.95 13.10 -11.69
N GLU A 175 -2.08 13.67 -11.24
CA GLU A 175 -2.28 15.12 -11.22
C GLU A 175 -1.41 15.83 -10.17
N HIS A 176 -1.39 15.33 -8.93
CA HIS A 176 -0.89 16.11 -7.80
C HIS A 176 0.57 15.82 -7.41
N LEU A 177 1.06 14.58 -7.58
CA LEU A 177 2.37 14.16 -7.07
C LEU A 177 3.60 14.59 -7.89
N PRO A 178 3.56 14.69 -9.24
CA PRO A 178 4.78 14.87 -10.03
C PRO A 178 5.63 16.09 -9.69
N GLN A 179 4.99 17.16 -9.22
CA GLN A 179 5.67 18.42 -8.88
C GLN A 179 6.47 18.36 -7.58
N TYR A 180 6.15 17.42 -6.68
CA TYR A 180 6.79 17.29 -5.37
C TYR A 180 7.86 16.19 -5.33
N LEU A 181 7.80 15.23 -6.25
CA LEU A 181 8.66 14.05 -6.25
C LEU A 181 9.99 14.28 -7.01
N SER A 182 11.03 13.64 -6.50
CA SER A 182 12.30 13.46 -7.21
C SER A 182 12.07 12.76 -8.56
N ARG A 183 13.02 12.89 -9.48
CA ARG A 183 12.89 12.29 -10.83
C ARG A 183 12.60 10.78 -10.78
N ASN A 184 13.26 10.06 -9.88
CA ASN A 184 13.13 8.61 -9.77
C ASN A 184 11.79 8.21 -9.14
N SER A 185 11.43 8.83 -8.02
CA SER A 185 10.17 8.54 -7.31
C SER A 185 8.96 8.91 -8.17
N ARG A 186 9.02 10.05 -8.86
CA ARG A 186 8.02 10.46 -9.86
C ARG A 186 7.88 9.43 -10.97
N LYS A 187 8.98 8.99 -11.59
CA LYS A 187 8.93 7.97 -12.65
C LYS A 187 8.22 6.72 -12.14
N TYR A 188 8.59 6.24 -10.95
CA TYR A 188 8.03 5.00 -10.40
C TYR A 188 6.54 5.11 -10.04
N ILE A 189 6.12 6.20 -9.40
CA ILE A 189 4.71 6.46 -9.07
C ILE A 189 3.87 6.64 -10.33
N LEU A 190 4.33 7.47 -11.29
CA LEU A 190 3.61 7.70 -12.54
C LEU A 190 3.47 6.41 -13.36
N GLN A 191 4.55 5.64 -13.49
CA GLN A 191 4.47 4.34 -14.16
C GLN A 191 3.42 3.45 -13.49
N SER A 192 3.46 3.33 -12.16
CA SER A 192 2.53 2.47 -11.42
C SER A 192 1.08 2.94 -11.53
N ALA A 193 0.83 4.25 -11.48
CA ALA A 193 -0.50 4.83 -11.63
C ALA A 193 -1.03 4.59 -13.04
N MET A 194 -0.20 4.85 -14.05
CA MET A 194 -0.54 4.62 -15.44
C MET A 194 -0.84 3.16 -15.74
N ARG A 195 -0.07 2.20 -15.19
CA ARG A 195 -0.41 0.77 -15.35
C ARG A 195 -1.82 0.47 -14.88
N ARG A 196 -2.24 1.06 -13.76
CA ARG A 196 -3.60 0.86 -13.25
C ARG A 196 -4.65 1.51 -14.15
N ILE A 197 -4.41 2.74 -14.57
CA ILE A 197 -5.30 3.47 -15.49
C ILE A 197 -5.43 2.74 -16.82
N VAL A 198 -4.33 2.23 -17.37
CA VAL A 198 -4.30 1.44 -18.61
C VAL A 198 -5.25 0.24 -18.54
N TRP A 199 -5.33 -0.44 -17.40
CA TRP A 199 -6.23 -1.59 -17.23
C TRP A 199 -7.68 -1.19 -16.88
N ASP A 200 -7.88 -0.05 -16.22
CA ASP A 200 -9.21 0.41 -15.80
C ASP A 200 -9.94 1.20 -16.91
N SER A 201 -9.21 2.03 -17.68
CA SER A 201 -9.69 2.80 -18.83
C SER A 201 -8.55 3.12 -19.82
N PRO A 202 -8.31 2.24 -20.80
CA PRO A 202 -7.36 2.47 -21.88
C PRO A 202 -7.51 3.82 -22.60
N GLN A 203 -8.73 4.30 -22.85
CA GLN A 203 -8.92 5.56 -23.58
C GLN A 203 -8.49 6.79 -22.77
N ASP A 204 -8.67 6.76 -21.45
CA ASP A 204 -8.17 7.82 -20.58
C ASP A 204 -6.65 7.71 -20.40
N ALA A 205 -6.10 6.50 -20.35
CA ALA A 205 -4.65 6.30 -20.39
C ALA A 205 -4.00 6.86 -21.66
N THR A 206 -4.64 6.74 -22.82
CA THR A 206 -4.17 7.36 -24.07
C THR A 206 -4.08 8.88 -23.99
N LYS A 207 -4.98 9.56 -23.27
CA LYS A 207 -4.88 11.01 -23.09
C LYS A 207 -3.69 11.35 -22.21
N LEU A 208 -3.55 10.65 -21.08
CA LEU A 208 -2.50 10.88 -20.09
C LEU A 208 -1.10 10.55 -20.61
N ILE A 209 -0.93 9.49 -21.40
CA ILE A 209 0.38 9.10 -21.94
C ILE A 209 0.98 10.17 -22.85
N ASN A 210 0.12 10.95 -23.54
CA ASN A 210 0.52 12.07 -24.39
C ASN A 210 0.93 13.32 -23.59
N GLU A 211 0.47 13.43 -22.34
CA GLU A 211 0.80 14.53 -21.44
C GLU A 211 2.10 14.27 -20.66
N ILE A 212 2.46 12.99 -20.46
CA ILE A 212 3.68 12.57 -19.77
C ILE A 212 4.83 12.43 -20.77
N ALA A 213 5.86 13.27 -20.63
CA ALA A 213 7.07 13.16 -21.44
C ALA A 213 7.69 11.75 -21.33
N HIS A 214 7.93 11.11 -22.47
CA HIS A 214 8.40 9.72 -22.61
C HIS A 214 7.42 8.63 -22.12
N GLY A 215 6.13 8.94 -21.99
CA GLY A 215 5.13 7.99 -21.55
C GLY A 215 5.00 6.79 -22.49
N VAL A 216 5.10 7.01 -23.80
CA VAL A 216 4.89 5.98 -24.83
C VAL A 216 6.04 4.96 -24.83
N GLU A 217 7.28 5.39 -24.67
CA GLU A 217 8.43 4.47 -24.65
C GLU A 217 8.43 3.57 -23.40
N ASP A 218 7.95 4.09 -22.27
CA ASP A 218 7.96 3.35 -20.99
C ASP A 218 6.71 2.46 -20.80
N LEU A 219 5.56 2.84 -21.36
CA LEU A 219 4.25 2.21 -21.07
C LEU A 219 3.42 1.86 -22.30
N GLY A 220 3.88 2.23 -23.49
CA GLY A 220 3.11 2.09 -24.72
C GLY A 220 2.71 0.65 -25.02
N GLY A 221 3.58 -0.32 -24.75
CA GLY A 221 3.26 -1.74 -24.94
C GLY A 221 2.10 -2.23 -24.07
N GLU A 222 2.09 -1.83 -22.80
CA GLU A 222 0.99 -2.17 -21.88
C GLU A 222 -0.32 -1.51 -22.30
N LEU A 223 -0.26 -0.25 -22.77
CA LEU A 223 -1.42 0.47 -23.31
C LEU A 223 -1.92 -0.17 -24.60
N ALA A 224 -1.03 -0.57 -25.51
CA ALA A 224 -1.37 -1.24 -26.77
C ALA A 224 -2.14 -2.53 -26.49
N LEU A 225 -1.64 -3.36 -25.58
CA LEU A 225 -2.28 -4.60 -25.15
C LEU A 225 -3.66 -4.36 -24.52
N ALA A 226 -3.76 -3.43 -23.57
CA ALA A 226 -5.02 -3.17 -22.86
C ALA A 226 -6.08 -2.54 -23.79
N SER A 227 -5.66 -1.59 -24.64
CA SER A 227 -6.53 -0.97 -25.65
C SER A 227 -7.04 -2.03 -26.62
N ALA A 228 -6.17 -2.92 -27.11
CA ALA A 228 -6.56 -3.96 -28.05
C ALA A 228 -7.56 -4.95 -27.46
N ARG A 229 -7.54 -5.17 -26.14
CA ARG A 229 -8.53 -6.01 -25.44
C ARG A 229 -9.92 -5.39 -25.38
N GLU A 230 -10.00 -4.07 -25.33
CA GLU A 230 -11.27 -3.36 -25.23
C GLU A 230 -11.83 -3.00 -26.61
N ASP A 231 -10.98 -2.42 -27.46
CA ASP A 231 -11.31 -2.02 -28.83
C ASP A 231 -10.08 -2.21 -29.73
N ALA A 232 -10.03 -3.38 -30.38
CA ALA A 232 -8.95 -3.76 -31.29
C ALA A 232 -8.71 -2.75 -32.41
N SER A 233 -9.77 -2.15 -32.97
CA SER A 233 -9.64 -1.19 -34.07
C SER A 233 -9.04 0.12 -33.57
N ALA A 234 -9.58 0.67 -32.47
CA ALA A 234 -9.06 1.91 -31.90
C ALA A 234 -7.62 1.76 -31.41
N ALA A 235 -7.24 0.57 -30.90
CA ALA A 235 -5.87 0.29 -30.51
C ALA A 235 -4.91 0.31 -31.70
N LEU A 236 -5.28 -0.29 -32.83
CA LEU A 236 -4.48 -0.24 -34.06
C LEU A 236 -4.38 1.18 -34.60
N ASP A 237 -5.48 1.94 -34.63
CA ASP A 237 -5.47 3.35 -35.03
C ASP A 237 -4.52 4.18 -34.14
N TRP A 238 -4.49 3.91 -32.82
CA TRP A 238 -3.57 4.56 -31.90
C TRP A 238 -2.11 4.16 -32.14
N ILE A 239 -1.83 2.87 -32.39
CA ILE A 239 -0.49 2.36 -32.70
C ILE A 239 0.03 3.01 -33.99
N ASP A 240 -0.78 3.05 -35.05
CA ASP A 240 -0.42 3.64 -36.34
C ASP A 240 -0.16 5.16 -36.26
N ALA A 241 -0.73 5.83 -35.25
CA ALA A 241 -0.49 7.23 -34.98
C ALA A 241 0.82 7.51 -34.21
N GLN A 242 1.50 6.49 -33.68
CA GLN A 242 2.78 6.65 -32.99
C GLN A 242 3.96 6.81 -33.96
N GLU A 243 5.12 7.22 -33.43
CA GLU A 243 6.36 7.27 -34.22
C GLU A 243 6.64 5.91 -34.88
N GLU A 244 7.00 5.92 -36.17
CA GLU A 244 7.24 4.71 -36.99
C GLU A 244 8.21 3.73 -36.33
N THR A 245 9.17 4.23 -35.55
CA THR A 245 10.15 3.44 -34.79
C THR A 245 9.54 2.66 -33.62
N LEU A 246 8.41 3.10 -33.06
CA LEU A 246 7.72 2.46 -31.94
C LEU A 246 6.66 1.46 -32.40
N GLN A 247 6.05 1.67 -33.57
CA GLN A 247 4.92 0.87 -34.06
C GLN A 247 5.17 -0.65 -34.02
N PRO A 248 6.33 -1.18 -34.49
CA PRO A 248 6.55 -2.63 -34.47
C PRO A 248 6.55 -3.23 -33.06
N MET A 249 7.09 -2.50 -32.08
CA MET A 249 7.11 -2.91 -30.68
C MET A 249 5.69 -2.91 -30.10
N LEU A 250 4.95 -1.81 -30.28
CA LEU A 250 3.59 -1.68 -29.77
C LEU A 250 2.64 -2.71 -30.39
N LEU A 251 2.80 -2.98 -31.67
CA LEU A 251 2.03 -4.00 -32.37
C LEU A 251 2.35 -5.40 -31.86
N LEU A 252 3.64 -5.69 -31.60
CA LEU A 252 4.05 -6.97 -31.01
C LEU A 252 3.35 -7.20 -29.66
N ASP A 253 3.23 -6.15 -28.84
CA ASP A 253 2.57 -6.23 -27.55
C ASP A 253 1.03 -6.34 -27.66
N ALA A 254 0.42 -5.80 -28.72
CA ALA A 254 -1.02 -5.89 -28.97
C ALA A 254 -1.47 -7.24 -29.55
N ILE A 255 -0.61 -7.94 -30.29
CA ILE A 255 -0.95 -9.20 -31.00
C ILE A 255 -1.66 -10.24 -30.13
N PRO A 256 -1.24 -10.53 -28.88
CA PRO A 256 -1.92 -11.52 -28.05
C PRO A 256 -3.41 -11.21 -27.84
N ALA A 257 -3.76 -9.94 -27.64
CA ALA A 257 -5.15 -9.52 -27.50
C ALA A 257 -5.91 -9.56 -28.83
N LEU A 258 -5.27 -9.13 -29.92
CA LEU A 258 -5.87 -9.19 -31.25
C LEU A 258 -6.21 -10.64 -31.64
N VAL A 259 -5.30 -11.58 -31.42
CA VAL A 259 -5.53 -13.01 -31.70
C VAL A 259 -6.69 -13.57 -30.86
N GLU A 260 -6.85 -13.11 -29.62
CA GLU A 260 -7.94 -13.55 -28.75
C GLU A 260 -9.31 -13.06 -29.24
N ILE A 261 -9.39 -11.83 -29.73
CA ILE A 261 -10.64 -11.15 -30.10
C ILE A 261 -11.00 -11.36 -31.57
N ASP A 262 -10.05 -11.12 -32.47
CA ASP A 262 -10.21 -11.18 -33.92
C ASP A 262 -8.91 -11.74 -34.58
N PRO A 263 -8.80 -13.08 -34.68
CA PRO A 263 -7.70 -13.77 -35.36
C PRO A 263 -7.41 -13.29 -36.78
N ASP A 264 -8.46 -12.98 -37.54
CA ASP A 264 -8.34 -12.59 -38.95
C ASP A 264 -7.77 -11.18 -39.05
N LEU A 265 -8.23 -10.27 -38.19
CA LEU A 265 -7.63 -8.95 -38.03
C LEU A 265 -6.15 -9.07 -37.65
N ALA A 266 -5.82 -9.85 -36.62
CA ALA A 266 -4.44 -10.05 -36.16
C ALA A 266 -3.52 -10.55 -37.30
N LEU A 267 -3.99 -11.54 -38.07
CA LEU A 267 -3.25 -12.07 -39.21
C LEU A 267 -3.09 -11.03 -40.31
N SER A 268 -4.17 -10.31 -40.66
CA SER A 268 -4.12 -9.28 -41.69
C SER A 268 -3.18 -8.13 -41.31
N THR A 269 -3.16 -7.72 -40.04
CA THR A 269 -2.26 -6.69 -39.52
C THR A 269 -0.81 -7.15 -39.58
N ALA A 270 -0.51 -8.39 -39.20
CA ALA A 270 0.84 -8.93 -39.28
C ALA A 270 1.35 -9.05 -40.73
N LEU A 271 0.50 -9.45 -41.68
CA LEU A 271 0.87 -9.57 -43.09
C LEU A 271 1.05 -8.21 -43.79
N ASN A 272 0.38 -7.17 -43.32
CA ASN A 272 0.43 -5.84 -43.94
C ASN A 272 1.59 -4.97 -43.43
N GLN A 273 2.18 -5.32 -42.28
CA GLN A 273 3.34 -4.61 -41.76
C GLN A 273 4.58 -4.95 -42.58
N GLN A 274 5.21 -3.93 -43.17
CA GLN A 274 6.52 -4.08 -43.80
C GLN A 274 7.58 -4.16 -42.70
N VAL A 275 7.68 -5.34 -42.13
CA VAL A 275 8.70 -5.64 -41.14
C VAL A 275 10.03 -5.83 -41.90
N PRO A 276 11.11 -5.11 -41.55
CA PRO A 276 12.43 -5.31 -42.15
C PRO A 276 12.81 -6.80 -42.17
N ASP A 277 13.46 -7.28 -43.24
CA ASP A 277 13.75 -8.71 -43.50
C ASP A 277 14.46 -9.46 -42.34
N ASP A 278 15.06 -8.73 -41.40
CA ASP A 278 15.72 -9.23 -40.19
C ASP A 278 14.77 -9.46 -38.99
N GLN A 279 13.52 -9.05 -39.09
CA GLN A 279 12.48 -9.23 -38.08
C GLN A 279 11.41 -10.23 -38.57
N LEU A 280 11.79 -11.51 -38.64
CA LEU A 280 10.90 -12.69 -38.74
C LEU A 280 9.89 -12.82 -37.56
N GLY A 281 9.62 -11.75 -36.82
CA GLY A 281 8.93 -11.75 -35.53
C GLY A 281 7.42 -11.77 -35.63
N LEU A 282 6.80 -10.79 -36.29
CA LEU A 282 5.35 -10.55 -36.13
C LEU A 282 4.47 -11.66 -36.73
N GLU A 283 4.71 -12.06 -37.98
CA GLU A 283 3.96 -13.16 -38.61
C GLU A 283 4.14 -14.48 -37.84
N TYR A 284 5.39 -14.78 -37.43
CA TYR A 284 5.70 -15.96 -36.64
C TYR A 284 4.98 -15.94 -35.29
N GLU A 285 4.93 -14.78 -34.63
CA GLU A 285 4.27 -14.61 -33.34
C GLU A 285 2.75 -14.75 -33.43
N VAL A 286 2.12 -14.24 -34.49
CA VAL A 286 0.69 -14.48 -34.75
C VAL A 286 0.43 -15.97 -34.98
N ILE A 287 1.19 -16.60 -35.89
CA ILE A 287 1.03 -18.04 -36.18
C ILE A 287 1.24 -18.88 -34.92
N ARG A 288 2.25 -18.55 -34.12
CA ARG A 288 2.58 -19.22 -32.86
C ARG A 288 1.43 -19.09 -31.86
N THR A 289 0.90 -17.87 -31.67
CA THR A 289 -0.20 -17.60 -30.74
C THR A 289 -1.49 -18.30 -31.19
N LEU A 290 -1.81 -18.26 -32.49
CA LEU A 290 -2.96 -18.97 -33.06
C LEU A 290 -2.88 -20.47 -32.81
N ALA A 291 -1.74 -21.09 -33.13
CA ALA A 291 -1.51 -22.51 -32.91
C ALA A 291 -1.66 -22.91 -31.43
N GLN A 292 -1.22 -22.07 -30.50
CA GLN A 292 -1.41 -22.29 -29.06
C GLN A 292 -2.88 -22.17 -28.64
N SER A 293 -3.62 -21.22 -29.20
CA SER A 293 -5.04 -21.00 -28.91
C SER A 293 -5.91 -22.18 -29.38
N ASP A 294 -5.64 -22.72 -30.56
CA ASP A 294 -6.38 -23.86 -31.13
C ASP A 294 -6.11 -25.15 -30.34
N LEU A 295 -4.85 -25.38 -29.96
CA LEU A 295 -4.48 -26.50 -29.07
C LEU A 295 -5.23 -26.43 -27.73
N ALA A 296 -5.42 -25.23 -27.16
CA ALA A 296 -6.16 -25.05 -25.92
C ALA A 296 -7.67 -25.34 -26.09
N ARG A 297 -8.26 -24.94 -27.23
CA ARG A 297 -9.67 -25.24 -27.56
C ARG A 297 -9.91 -26.75 -27.74
N ASP A 298 -9.01 -27.45 -28.43
CA ASP A 298 -9.13 -28.91 -28.64
C ASP A 298 -8.98 -29.72 -27.35
N CYS A 299 -8.12 -29.29 -26.42
CA CYS A 299 -7.98 -29.91 -25.09
C CYS A 299 -9.25 -29.78 -24.24
N ASN A 300 -9.97 -28.65 -24.35
CA ASN A 300 -11.23 -28.44 -23.64
C ASN A 300 -12.39 -29.20 -24.29
N ALA A 301 -12.42 -29.33 -25.61
CA ALA A 301 -13.45 -30.09 -26.32
C ALA A 301 -13.42 -31.60 -25.98
N THR A 302 -12.23 -32.15 -25.72
CA THR A 302 -12.04 -33.59 -25.43
C THR A 302 -12.21 -33.97 -23.95
N SER A 303 -12.23 -33.00 -23.04
CA SER A 303 -12.38 -33.20 -21.58
C SER A 303 -13.82 -33.09 -21.07
N GLY A 304 -14.82 -33.08 -21.96
CA GLY A 304 -16.24 -33.09 -21.59
C GLY A 304 -16.59 -34.19 -20.57
N PRO A 305 -17.56 -33.93 -19.65
CA PRO A 305 -17.81 -34.77 -18.50
C PRO A 305 -18.04 -36.21 -18.93
N ARG A 306 -17.11 -37.10 -18.55
CA ARG A 306 -17.34 -38.55 -18.64
C ARG A 306 -18.61 -38.82 -17.86
N ARG A 307 -19.71 -39.07 -18.58
CA ARG A 307 -20.96 -39.57 -17.99
C ARG A 307 -20.57 -40.80 -17.19
N ARG A 308 -20.52 -40.68 -15.86
CA ARG A 308 -20.47 -41.86 -14.99
C ARG A 308 -21.79 -42.56 -15.26
N ASN A 309 -21.70 -43.67 -15.99
CA ASN A 309 -22.82 -44.58 -16.13
C ASN A 309 -23.24 -44.97 -14.71
N GLU A 310 -24.49 -44.65 -14.38
CA GLU A 310 -25.20 -45.16 -13.22
C GLU A 310 -25.16 -46.69 -13.28
N VAL A 311 -24.72 -47.30 -12.18
CA VAL A 311 -24.83 -48.74 -11.91
C VAL A 311 -25.81 -48.89 -10.76
#